data_AF-A0A7J7JDQ2-F1
#
_entry.id   AF-A0A7J7JDQ2-F1
#
_cell.length_a   1.000
_cell.length_b   1.000
_cell.length_c   1.000
_cell.angle_alpha   90.00
_cell.angle_beta   90.00
_cell.angle_gamma   90.00
#
_symmetry.space_group_name_H-M   'P 1'
#
loop_
_entity.id
_entity.type
_entity.pdbx_description
1 polymer ?
#
loop_
_entity_poly.entity_id
_entity_poly.type
_entity_poly.pdbx_seq_one_letter_code
_entity_poly.pdbx_strand_id
1 'polypeptide(L)'
;MIAVLFHHCLDEIWAQRIEDFVPFQHKNSIVGNTQFEHLVTRFLTTGLLDEAILFHLLEAETNFAPHVAIKLLSSFCILYGPMIEQKCSTYIVPNFSLSYIGRQWETDGYLQLRIKVVFNNLPLPRYVFQLMTVALLNFDKDVAYPAEVFHNGTSVRHGKSATHLVHDPNSGSVTIQVSTPVETISSSWQRLIKVMKFIINQTTSVWKAACPEALVYCAHCLFKQAENPDCLKNPSWLSCFDPNQSYKIWLSTKVGELPELVTCTNAEFSKTGEPAVPKQLRYPCK
;
A
#
# COMPACT_ATOMS: atom_id res chain seq x y z
N MET A 1 25.38 -0.14 4.39
CA MET A 1 24.38 -0.54 3.38
C MET A 1 23.04 0.17 3.56
N ILE A 2 22.28 -0.04 4.65
CA ILE A 2 20.99 0.67 4.86
C ILE A 2 21.21 2.18 5.07
N ALA A 3 22.16 2.54 5.94
CA ALA A 3 22.54 3.95 6.10
C ALA A 3 23.13 4.55 4.81
N VAL A 4 23.84 3.74 4.06
CA VAL A 4 24.53 4.13 2.83
C VAL A 4 23.55 4.44 1.68
N LEU A 5 22.46 3.67 1.56
CA LEU A 5 21.42 3.91 0.56
C LEU A 5 20.34 4.92 1.02
N PHE A 6 20.11 5.08 2.34
CA PHE A 6 18.93 5.78 2.86
C PHE A 6 19.17 6.80 3.99
N HIS A 7 20.37 6.94 4.57
CA HIS A 7 20.72 8.10 5.43
C HIS A 7 21.12 9.35 4.62
N HIS A 8 21.05 9.31 3.29
CA HIS A 8 21.56 10.37 2.42
C HIS A 8 20.49 10.91 1.46
N CYS A 9 19.31 11.23 1.98
CA CYS A 9 18.30 12.08 1.33
C CYS A 9 18.53 13.58 1.59
N LEU A 10 19.73 13.98 1.96
CA LEU A 10 20.07 15.39 1.89
C LEU A 10 20.38 15.64 0.41
N ASP A 11 19.66 16.58 -0.20
CA ASP A 11 19.86 16.98 -1.59
C ASP A 11 21.35 17.23 -1.90
N GLU A 12 22.09 17.70 -0.89
CA GLU A 12 23.55 17.91 -0.89
C GLU A 12 24.36 16.66 -1.27
N ILE A 13 23.97 15.47 -0.81
CA ILE A 13 24.74 14.24 -1.06
C ILE A 13 24.47 13.71 -2.47
N TRP A 14 23.23 13.84 -2.95
CA TRP A 14 22.92 13.53 -4.35
C TRP A 14 23.57 14.53 -5.30
N ALA A 15 23.60 15.82 -4.94
CA ALA A 15 24.32 16.84 -5.69
C ALA A 15 25.81 16.49 -5.81
N GLN A 16 26.46 16.13 -4.70
CA GLN A 16 27.86 15.71 -4.70
C GLN A 16 28.09 14.46 -5.57
N ARG A 17 27.21 13.45 -5.47
CA ARG A 17 27.31 12.22 -6.30
C ARG A 17 27.12 12.49 -7.79
N ILE A 18 26.32 13.49 -8.17
CA ILE A 18 26.14 13.91 -9.56
C ILE A 18 27.40 14.68 -10.04
N GLU A 19 27.97 15.52 -9.19
CA GLU A 19 29.22 16.25 -9.50
C GLU A 19 30.41 15.29 -9.68
N ASP A 20 30.55 14.31 -8.80
CA ASP A 20 31.62 13.31 -8.82
C ASP A 20 31.36 12.16 -9.81
N PHE A 21 30.28 12.23 -10.60
CA PHE A 21 29.84 11.12 -11.43
C PHE A 21 30.85 10.81 -12.56
N VAL A 22 31.31 9.55 -12.59
CA VAL A 22 32.12 9.01 -13.68
C VAL A 22 31.26 8.05 -14.51
N PRO A 23 31.16 8.26 -15.85
CA PRO A 23 30.42 7.36 -16.73
C PRO A 23 30.88 5.91 -16.59
N PHE A 24 29.93 4.99 -16.56
CA PHE A 24 30.20 3.57 -16.39
C PHE A 24 29.40 2.72 -17.38
N GLN A 25 29.89 1.52 -17.65
CA GLN A 25 29.19 0.54 -18.46
C GLN A 25 28.33 -0.33 -17.55
N HIS A 26 27.03 -0.37 -17.81
CA HIS A 26 26.11 -1.32 -17.20
C HIS A 26 25.48 -2.18 -18.29
N LYS A 27 25.71 -3.50 -18.21
CA LYS A 27 25.34 -4.45 -19.28
C LYS A 27 25.92 -3.97 -20.63
N ASN A 28 25.06 -3.75 -21.62
CA ASN A 28 25.45 -3.37 -22.99
C ASN A 28 25.25 -1.87 -23.28
N SER A 29 25.10 -1.03 -22.24
CA SER A 29 24.87 0.41 -22.37
C SER A 29 25.84 1.21 -21.49
N ILE A 30 26.27 2.37 -21.98
CA ILE A 30 27.02 3.35 -21.21
C ILE A 30 26.02 4.27 -20.53
N VAL A 31 26.11 4.41 -19.22
CA VAL A 31 25.35 5.40 -18.45
C VAL A 31 26.20 6.67 -18.37
N GLY A 32 25.82 7.70 -19.11
CA GLY A 32 26.45 9.02 -19.08
C GLY A 32 25.85 9.93 -18.01
N ASN A 33 26.48 11.09 -17.77
CA ASN A 33 26.09 11.99 -16.67
C ASN A 33 24.63 12.45 -16.76
N THR A 34 24.18 12.92 -17.93
CA THR A 34 22.78 13.34 -18.13
C THR A 34 21.77 12.23 -17.86
N GLN A 35 22.11 10.97 -18.21
CA GLN A 35 21.24 9.84 -17.93
C GLN A 35 21.23 9.52 -16.43
N PHE A 36 22.39 9.57 -15.77
CA PHE A 36 22.49 9.37 -14.33
C PHE A 36 21.67 10.40 -13.56
N GLU A 37 21.83 11.68 -13.85
CA GLU A 37 21.06 12.78 -13.24
C GLU A 37 19.54 12.60 -13.45
N HIS A 38 19.11 12.21 -14.66
CA HIS A 38 17.71 11.92 -14.94
C HIS A 38 17.18 10.76 -14.08
N LEU A 39 17.94 9.68 -13.97
CA LEU A 39 17.55 8.50 -13.20
C LEU A 39 17.55 8.80 -11.68
N VAL A 40 18.47 9.63 -11.18
CA VAL A 40 18.46 10.11 -9.78
C VAL A 40 17.23 10.99 -9.52
N THR A 41 16.94 11.94 -10.41
CA THR A 41 15.75 12.80 -10.29
C THR A 41 14.46 11.98 -10.26
N ARG A 42 14.37 10.97 -11.14
CA ARG A 42 13.27 10.01 -11.16
C ARG A 42 13.15 9.25 -9.83
N PHE A 43 14.27 8.79 -9.28
CA PHE A 43 14.28 8.09 -8.00
C PHE A 43 13.78 8.96 -6.84
N LEU A 44 14.27 10.20 -6.72
CA LEU A 44 13.85 11.13 -5.67
C LEU A 44 12.36 11.49 -5.76
N THR A 45 11.83 11.61 -6.98
CA THR A 45 10.43 12.00 -7.21
C THR A 45 9.44 10.85 -7.07
N THR A 46 9.82 9.64 -7.47
CA THR A 46 8.89 8.49 -7.58
C THR A 46 9.19 7.35 -6.60
N GLY A 47 10.37 7.32 -5.99
CA GLY A 47 10.84 6.18 -5.20
C GLY A 47 11.25 4.96 -6.03
N LEU A 48 11.31 5.09 -7.36
CA LEU A 48 11.72 4.04 -8.29
C LEU A 48 13.22 4.13 -8.59
N LEU A 49 13.96 3.10 -8.23
CA LEU A 49 15.41 3.02 -8.38
C LEU A 49 15.77 2.10 -9.55
N ASP A 50 16.42 2.65 -10.57
CA ASP A 50 16.91 1.87 -11.70
C ASP A 50 18.05 0.93 -11.27
N GLU A 51 18.08 -0.27 -11.86
CA GLU A 51 19.11 -1.27 -11.57
C GLU A 51 20.53 -0.76 -11.81
N ALA A 52 20.76 0.04 -12.86
CA ALA A 52 22.10 0.56 -13.16
C ALA A 52 22.60 1.47 -12.04
N ILE A 53 21.74 2.36 -11.52
CA ILE A 53 22.08 3.19 -10.36
C ILE A 53 22.32 2.32 -9.13
N LEU A 54 21.40 1.38 -8.85
CA LEU A 54 21.50 0.54 -7.66
C LEU A 54 22.82 -0.25 -7.66
N PHE A 55 23.20 -0.83 -8.78
CA PHE A 55 24.47 -1.56 -8.91
C PHE A 55 25.67 -0.63 -8.68
N HIS A 56 25.68 0.53 -9.33
CA HIS A 56 26.76 1.52 -9.16
C HIS A 56 26.94 1.93 -7.69
N LEU A 57 25.84 2.23 -6.98
CA LEU A 57 25.88 2.60 -5.56
C LEU A 57 26.36 1.44 -4.68
N LEU A 58 25.91 0.22 -4.97
CA LEU A 58 26.31 -0.96 -4.19
C LEU A 58 27.79 -1.30 -4.38
N GLU A 59 28.33 -1.12 -5.59
CA GLU A 59 29.75 -1.32 -5.89
C GLU A 59 30.63 -0.25 -5.24
N ALA A 60 30.19 1.02 -5.29
CA ALA A 60 30.95 2.12 -4.71
C ALA A 60 30.99 2.08 -3.18
N GLU A 61 29.90 1.63 -2.54
CA GLU A 61 29.71 1.87 -1.11
C GLU A 61 29.62 0.60 -0.26
N THR A 62 29.75 -0.57 -0.87
CA THR A 62 29.74 -1.85 -0.14
C THR A 62 30.82 -2.81 -0.64
N ASN A 63 31.31 -3.65 0.27
CA ASN A 63 32.24 -4.75 -0.08
C ASN A 63 31.49 -6.02 -0.54
N PHE A 64 30.16 -5.97 -0.64
CA PHE A 64 29.37 -7.12 -1.08
C PHE A 64 29.23 -7.10 -2.59
N ALA A 65 29.23 -8.28 -3.21
CA ALA A 65 28.82 -8.38 -4.60
C ALA A 65 27.37 -7.84 -4.74
N PRO A 66 27.04 -7.02 -5.76
CA PRO A 66 25.77 -6.30 -5.82
C PRO A 66 24.53 -7.19 -5.67
N HIS A 67 24.53 -8.37 -6.28
CA HIS A 67 23.43 -9.34 -6.18
C HIS A 67 23.21 -9.87 -4.74
N VAL A 68 24.27 -9.97 -3.93
CA VAL A 68 24.16 -10.35 -2.50
C VAL A 68 23.57 -9.19 -1.71
N ALA A 69 24.05 -7.97 -1.95
CA ALA A 69 23.54 -6.78 -1.29
C ALA A 69 22.05 -6.55 -1.59
N ILE A 70 21.62 -6.71 -2.85
CA ILE A 70 20.20 -6.64 -3.24
C ILE A 70 19.37 -7.68 -2.48
N LYS A 71 19.81 -8.95 -2.43
CA LYS A 71 19.10 -10.01 -1.67
C LYS A 71 18.96 -9.66 -0.19
N LEU A 72 20.01 -9.11 0.42
CA LEU A 72 19.97 -8.68 1.81
C LEU A 72 18.96 -7.54 2.00
N LEU A 73 19.02 -6.49 1.19
CA LEU A 73 18.10 -5.36 1.25
C LEU A 73 16.64 -5.79 1.09
N SER A 74 16.36 -6.69 0.15
CA SER A 74 15.01 -7.24 -0.04
C SER A 74 14.56 -8.11 1.14
N SER A 75 15.47 -8.89 1.74
CA SER A 75 15.15 -9.70 2.93
C SER A 75 14.75 -8.85 4.13
N PHE A 76 15.29 -7.63 4.24
CA PHE A 76 14.92 -6.66 5.28
C PHE A 76 13.74 -5.75 4.89
N CYS A 77 13.05 -6.02 3.77
CA CYS A 77 11.95 -5.18 3.26
C CYS A 77 12.32 -3.72 2.99
N ILE A 78 13.60 -3.48 2.65
CA ILE A 78 14.13 -2.15 2.36
C ILE A 78 14.02 -1.85 0.86
N LEU A 79 14.01 -2.91 0.05
CA LEU A 79 13.93 -2.84 -1.39
C LEU A 79 12.93 -3.88 -1.89
N TYR A 80 12.01 -3.48 -2.76
CA TYR A 80 11.07 -4.38 -3.43
C TYR A 80 11.37 -4.46 -4.92
N GLY A 81 11.26 -5.66 -5.51
CA GLY A 81 11.57 -5.91 -6.93
C GLY A 81 12.49 -7.12 -7.11
N PRO A 82 13.05 -7.32 -8.32
CA PRO A 82 12.97 -6.41 -9.47
C PRO A 82 11.58 -6.39 -10.11
N MET A 83 11.16 -5.21 -10.58
CA MET A 83 10.04 -5.01 -11.49
C MET A 83 10.58 -4.76 -12.88
N ILE A 84 9.97 -5.34 -13.91
CA ILE A 84 10.41 -5.14 -15.30
C ILE A 84 9.59 -4.00 -15.91
N GLU A 85 10.25 -2.89 -16.21
CA GLU A 85 9.66 -1.73 -16.85
C GLU A 85 10.43 -1.41 -18.12
N GLN A 86 9.75 -1.40 -19.27
CA GLN A 86 10.36 -1.04 -20.56
C GLN A 86 11.69 -1.78 -20.84
N LYS A 87 11.77 -3.06 -20.45
CA LYS A 87 12.97 -3.94 -20.54
C LYS A 87 14.11 -3.62 -19.56
N CYS A 88 13.91 -2.70 -18.63
CA CYS A 88 14.85 -2.39 -17.55
C CYS A 88 14.32 -2.93 -16.22
N SER A 89 15.23 -3.42 -15.37
CA SER A 89 14.88 -3.81 -14.00
C SER A 89 14.84 -2.54 -13.14
N THR A 90 13.74 -2.34 -12.45
CA THR A 90 13.55 -1.23 -11.51
C THR A 90 13.16 -1.79 -10.15
N TYR A 91 13.58 -1.12 -9.09
CA TYR A 91 13.28 -1.49 -7.73
C TYR A 91 12.50 -0.37 -7.04
N ILE A 92 11.60 -0.74 -6.14
CA ILE A 92 10.89 0.18 -5.27
C ILE A 92 11.67 0.32 -3.97
N VAL A 93 11.93 1.55 -3.56
CA VAL A 93 12.30 1.88 -2.19
C VAL A 93 11.05 2.37 -1.45
N PRO A 94 10.50 1.57 -0.51
CA PRO A 94 9.29 1.93 0.21
C PRO A 94 9.43 3.24 0.99
N ASN A 95 8.40 4.10 0.92
CA ASN A 95 8.28 5.33 1.71
C ASN A 95 9.40 6.36 1.47
N PHE A 96 9.99 6.35 0.27
CA PHE A 96 11.11 7.21 -0.11
C PHE A 96 10.74 8.38 -1.05
N SER A 97 9.57 8.32 -1.68
CA SER A 97 9.10 9.41 -2.55
C SER A 97 8.87 10.70 -1.76
N LEU A 98 9.13 11.85 -2.39
CA LEU A 98 8.77 13.18 -1.87
C LEU A 98 7.26 13.44 -1.93
N SER A 99 6.53 12.69 -2.76
CA SER A 99 5.09 12.83 -2.93
C SER A 99 4.35 12.18 -1.77
N TYR A 100 3.24 12.79 -1.34
CA TYR A 100 2.33 12.22 -0.35
C TYR A 100 1.04 11.77 -1.01
N ILE A 101 0.46 10.68 -0.53
CA ILE A 101 -0.94 10.37 -0.78
C ILE A 101 -1.76 11.45 -0.06
N GLY A 102 -2.25 12.44 -0.82
CA GLY A 102 -3.10 13.54 -0.36
C GLY A 102 -4.53 13.08 -0.08
N ARG A 103 -5.54 13.94 -0.17
CA ARG A 103 -6.96 13.53 0.03
C ARG A 103 -7.60 12.84 -1.20
N GLN A 104 -6.90 12.74 -2.32
CA GLN A 104 -7.47 12.26 -3.59
C GLN A 104 -7.99 10.82 -3.54
N TRP A 105 -7.38 9.95 -2.73
CA TRP A 105 -7.89 8.59 -2.49
C TRP A 105 -9.29 8.59 -1.85
N GLU A 106 -9.77 9.70 -1.26
CA GLU A 106 -11.04 9.77 -0.56
C GLU A 106 -12.26 9.94 -1.49
N THR A 107 -12.12 10.27 -2.79
CA THR A 107 -13.28 10.65 -3.62
C THR A 107 -13.28 10.17 -5.08
N ASP A 108 -12.56 9.10 -5.44
CA ASP A 108 -12.39 8.63 -6.83
C ASP A 108 -13.66 8.16 -7.59
N GLY A 109 -14.88 8.45 -7.13
CA GLY A 109 -16.13 8.10 -7.82
C GLY A 109 -16.47 6.60 -7.87
N TYR A 110 -15.57 5.75 -7.39
CA TYR A 110 -15.76 4.30 -7.18
C TYR A 110 -16.24 3.99 -5.76
N LEU A 111 -16.74 2.77 -5.55
CA LEU A 111 -17.04 2.32 -4.19
C LEU A 111 -15.74 2.18 -3.40
N GLN A 112 -15.78 2.63 -2.17
CA GLN A 112 -14.64 2.56 -1.27
C GLN A 112 -14.88 1.56 -0.16
N LEU A 113 -13.87 0.75 0.09
CA LEU A 113 -13.77 -0.17 1.22
C LEU A 113 -12.54 0.25 2.02
N ARG A 114 -12.68 0.46 3.34
CA ARG A 114 -11.57 0.95 4.16
C ARG A 114 -11.44 0.14 5.45
N ILE A 115 -10.22 -0.24 5.78
CA ILE A 115 -9.83 -0.73 7.09
C ILE A 115 -8.72 0.16 7.62
N LYS A 116 -8.87 0.69 8.84
CA LYS A 116 -7.83 1.42 9.57
C LYS A 116 -7.32 0.54 10.69
N VAL A 117 -6.02 0.29 10.72
CA VAL A 117 -5.35 -0.40 11.81
C VAL A 117 -4.73 0.64 12.72
N VAL A 118 -5.15 0.68 13.98
CA VAL A 118 -4.59 1.58 15.00
C VAL A 118 -3.73 0.78 15.98
N PHE A 119 -2.66 1.39 16.47
CA PHE A 119 -1.69 0.74 17.36
C PHE A 119 -1.71 1.34 18.78
N ASN A 120 -2.88 1.81 19.22
CA ASN A 120 -3.14 2.28 20.59
C ASN A 120 -2.09 3.28 21.12
N ASN A 121 -1.77 4.30 20.30
CA ASN A 121 -0.78 5.36 20.60
C ASN A 121 0.66 4.89 20.78
N LEU A 122 0.98 3.65 20.43
CA LEU A 122 2.37 3.23 20.35
C LEU A 122 3.03 3.83 19.09
N PRO A 123 4.18 4.51 19.21
CA PRO A 123 4.87 5.05 18.07
C PRO A 123 5.37 3.89 17.19
N LEU A 124 4.90 3.85 15.94
CA LEU A 124 5.32 2.88 14.96
C LEU A 124 6.73 3.22 14.45
N PRO A 125 7.71 2.31 14.58
CA PRO A 125 9.01 2.51 13.96
C PRO A 125 8.88 2.63 12.43
N ARG A 126 9.67 3.51 11.80
CA ARG A 126 9.60 3.73 10.34
C ARG A 126 9.77 2.45 9.52
N TYR A 127 10.59 1.51 9.99
CA TYR A 127 10.80 0.22 9.30
C TYR A 127 9.52 -0.63 9.26
N VAL A 128 8.61 -0.48 10.23
CA VAL A 128 7.32 -1.21 10.24
C VAL A 128 6.47 -0.75 9.06
N PHE A 129 6.43 0.55 8.77
CA PHE A 129 5.73 1.07 7.60
C PHE A 129 6.32 0.55 6.29
N GLN A 130 7.65 0.39 6.20
CA GLN A 130 8.31 -0.19 5.02
C GLN A 130 7.91 -1.65 4.83
N LEU A 131 7.94 -2.43 5.91
CA LEU A 131 7.50 -3.82 5.92
C LEU A 131 6.04 -3.95 5.47
N MET A 132 5.14 -3.08 5.93
CA MET A 132 3.74 -3.09 5.50
C MET A 132 3.57 -2.73 4.02
N THR A 133 4.31 -1.74 3.52
CA THR A 133 4.32 -1.37 2.09
C THR A 133 4.79 -2.55 1.24
N VAL A 134 5.92 -3.17 1.57
CA VAL A 134 6.44 -4.36 0.88
C VAL A 134 5.48 -5.54 1.00
N ALA A 135 4.80 -5.68 2.13
CA ALA A 135 3.80 -6.71 2.34
C ALA A 135 2.61 -6.57 1.39
N LEU A 136 2.10 -5.35 1.18
CA LEU A 136 1.06 -5.09 0.19
C LEU A 136 1.55 -5.39 -1.23
N LEU A 137 2.73 -4.90 -1.60
CA LEU A 137 3.30 -5.12 -2.94
C LEU A 137 3.49 -6.62 -3.24
N ASN A 138 3.99 -7.40 -2.27
CA ASN A 138 4.13 -8.85 -2.38
C ASN A 138 2.81 -9.62 -2.38
N PHE A 139 1.72 -9.06 -1.84
CA PHE A 139 0.41 -9.69 -1.90
C PHE A 139 -0.12 -9.70 -3.34
N ASP A 140 0.20 -8.65 -4.09
CA ASP A 140 -0.26 -8.44 -5.45
C ASP A 140 0.86 -8.71 -6.48
N LYS A 141 1.40 -9.94 -6.46
CA LYS A 141 2.53 -10.35 -7.32
C LYS A 141 2.24 -10.25 -8.82
N ASP A 142 0.96 -10.26 -9.21
CA ASP A 142 0.51 -10.15 -10.60
C ASP A 142 0.42 -8.68 -11.07
N VAL A 143 0.86 -7.71 -10.27
CA VAL A 143 0.91 -6.30 -10.67
C VAL A 143 2.07 -6.09 -11.65
N ALA A 144 1.82 -6.45 -12.90
CA ALA A 144 2.37 -5.68 -14.00
C ALA A 144 1.80 -4.26 -13.83
N TYR A 145 2.60 -3.36 -13.25
CA TYR A 145 2.57 -1.90 -13.36
C TYR A 145 1.18 -1.22 -13.48
N PRO A 146 0.81 -0.24 -12.62
CA PRO A 146 1.67 0.67 -11.86
C PRO A 146 1.44 0.57 -10.34
N ALA A 147 2.48 0.16 -9.61
CA ALA A 147 2.58 0.48 -8.19
C ALA A 147 3.21 1.86 -8.05
N GLU A 148 2.55 2.77 -7.35
CA GLU A 148 3.03 4.10 -7.04
C GLU A 148 3.46 4.15 -5.57
N VAL A 149 4.57 4.81 -5.29
CA VAL A 149 5.15 4.88 -3.95
C VAL A 149 5.18 6.33 -3.51
N PHE A 150 4.82 6.54 -2.25
CA PHE A 150 4.67 7.85 -1.63
C PHE A 150 5.41 7.86 -0.31
N HIS A 151 5.73 9.04 0.21
CA HIS A 151 6.36 9.21 1.51
C HIS A 151 5.59 8.48 2.62
N ASN A 152 4.26 8.58 2.57
CA ASN A 152 3.35 8.03 3.56
C ASN A 152 2.65 6.76 3.06
N GLY A 153 3.18 6.02 2.08
CA GLY A 153 2.61 4.73 1.70
C GLY A 153 2.75 4.33 0.24
N THR A 154 1.75 3.63 -0.29
CA THR A 154 1.76 3.13 -1.67
C THR A 154 0.34 3.00 -2.24
N SER A 155 0.23 3.09 -3.56
CA SER A 155 -0.97 2.76 -4.31
C SER A 155 -0.67 1.66 -5.33
N VAL A 156 -1.59 0.72 -5.47
CA VAL A 156 -1.48 -0.40 -6.40
C VAL A 156 -2.78 -0.48 -7.20
N ARG A 157 -2.69 -0.36 -8.52
CA ARG A 157 -3.86 -0.52 -9.41
C ARG A 157 -3.96 -1.94 -9.95
N HIS A 158 -5.18 -2.46 -9.98
CA HIS A 158 -5.51 -3.76 -10.55
C HIS A 158 -6.79 -3.64 -11.38
N GLY A 159 -6.64 -3.55 -12.71
CA GLY A 159 -7.75 -3.25 -13.60
C GLY A 159 -8.39 -1.91 -13.26
N LYS A 160 -9.69 -1.93 -12.93
CA LYS A 160 -10.45 -0.74 -12.50
C LYS A 160 -10.41 -0.48 -10.99
N SER A 161 -9.75 -1.33 -10.22
CA SER A 161 -9.61 -1.16 -8.77
C SER A 161 -8.28 -0.54 -8.40
N ALA A 162 -8.24 0.25 -7.34
CA ALA A 162 -7.02 0.82 -6.78
C ALA A 162 -6.97 0.54 -5.27
N THR A 163 -5.86 -0.02 -4.80
CA THR A 163 -5.61 -0.28 -3.39
C THR A 163 -4.57 0.71 -2.89
N HIS A 164 -4.93 1.47 -1.86
CA HIS A 164 -4.06 2.42 -1.19
C HIS A 164 -3.71 1.88 0.18
N LEU A 165 -2.43 1.97 0.54
CA LEU A 165 -1.94 1.82 1.90
C LEU A 165 -1.37 3.17 2.31
N VAL A 166 -1.93 3.77 3.36
CA VAL A 166 -1.55 5.10 3.84
C VAL A 166 -1.16 4.99 5.32
N HIS A 167 0.03 5.45 5.63
CA HIS A 167 0.59 5.56 6.97
C HIS A 167 0.30 6.96 7.51
N ASP A 168 -0.30 7.02 8.70
CA ASP A 168 -0.46 8.27 9.44
C ASP A 168 0.41 8.22 10.70
N PRO A 169 1.59 8.85 10.68
CA PRO A 169 2.50 8.85 11.81
C PRO A 169 1.94 9.62 13.02
N ASN A 170 1.05 10.59 12.80
CA ASN A 170 0.49 11.41 13.88
C ASN A 170 -0.52 10.61 14.71
N SER A 171 -1.35 9.80 14.05
CA SER A 171 -2.31 8.93 14.74
C SER A 171 -1.77 7.52 15.03
N GLY A 172 -0.51 7.24 14.65
CA GLY A 172 0.09 5.92 14.80
C GLY A 172 -0.75 4.83 14.14
N SER A 173 -1.26 5.10 12.93
CA SER A 173 -2.22 4.22 12.27
C SER A 173 -1.88 3.99 10.81
N VAL A 174 -2.45 2.91 10.27
CA VAL A 174 -2.29 2.51 8.87
C VAL A 174 -3.66 2.23 8.28
N THR A 175 -3.96 2.91 7.19
CA THR A 175 -5.22 2.78 6.47
C THR A 175 -5.01 2.02 5.18
N ILE A 176 -5.77 0.95 4.99
CA ILE A 176 -5.87 0.24 3.72
C ILE A 176 -7.22 0.59 3.12
N GLN A 177 -7.22 1.14 1.91
CA GLN A 177 -8.45 1.45 1.20
C GLN A 177 -8.44 0.86 -0.20
N VAL A 178 -9.54 0.25 -0.60
CA VAL A 178 -9.76 -0.22 -1.97
C VAL A 178 -10.87 0.61 -2.60
N SER A 179 -10.55 1.29 -3.69
CA SER A 179 -11.52 1.86 -4.63
C SER A 179 -11.83 0.80 -5.68
N THR A 180 -13.09 0.42 -5.85
CA THR A 180 -13.50 -0.72 -6.69
C THR A 180 -14.86 -0.49 -7.36
N PRO A 181 -15.09 -1.02 -8.57
CA PRO A 181 -16.41 -1.14 -9.16
C PRO A 181 -17.38 -1.97 -8.29
N VAL A 182 -18.68 -1.75 -8.47
CA VAL A 182 -19.73 -2.46 -7.71
C VAL A 182 -19.65 -3.96 -7.95
N GLU A 183 -19.36 -4.37 -9.18
CA GLU A 183 -19.33 -5.76 -9.62
C GLU A 183 -18.23 -6.57 -8.92
N THR A 184 -17.19 -5.89 -8.44
CA THR A 184 -16.00 -6.49 -7.81
C THR A 184 -15.88 -6.19 -6.32
N ILE A 185 -16.90 -5.61 -5.68
CA ILE A 185 -16.86 -5.27 -4.24
C ILE A 185 -16.58 -6.48 -3.36
N SER A 186 -17.14 -7.64 -3.74
CA SER A 186 -17.01 -8.91 -3.05
C SER A 186 -15.56 -9.39 -2.97
N SER A 187 -14.92 -9.56 -4.12
CA SER A 187 -13.53 -9.96 -4.21
C SER A 187 -12.60 -8.91 -3.59
N SER A 188 -12.97 -7.63 -3.69
CA SER A 188 -12.23 -6.52 -3.08
C SER A 188 -12.24 -6.57 -1.55
N TRP A 189 -13.37 -6.90 -0.91
CA TRP A 189 -13.43 -7.14 0.55
C TRP A 189 -12.53 -8.28 0.99
N GLN A 190 -12.59 -9.41 0.27
CA GLN A 190 -11.75 -10.57 0.57
C GLN A 190 -10.27 -10.21 0.47
N ARG A 191 -9.88 -9.48 -0.57
CA ARG A 191 -8.52 -8.97 -0.74
C ARG A 191 -8.12 -8.03 0.39
N LEU A 192 -8.95 -7.04 0.72
CA LEU A 192 -8.71 -6.07 1.79
C LEU A 192 -8.49 -6.75 3.15
N ILE A 193 -9.32 -7.74 3.50
CA ILE A 193 -9.18 -8.51 4.74
C ILE A 193 -7.91 -9.36 4.73
N LYS A 194 -7.60 -10.02 3.60
CA LYS A 194 -6.37 -10.83 3.47
C LYS A 194 -5.11 -9.98 3.61
N VAL A 195 -5.07 -8.82 2.95
CA VAL A 195 -3.98 -7.84 3.07
C VAL A 195 -3.85 -7.36 4.51
N MET A 196 -4.96 -6.96 5.14
CA MET A 196 -4.96 -6.51 6.54
C MET A 196 -4.42 -7.60 7.47
N LYS A 197 -4.91 -8.84 7.35
CA LYS A 197 -4.45 -9.96 8.17
C LYS A 197 -2.97 -10.23 7.96
N PHE A 198 -2.51 -10.17 6.71
CA PHE A 198 -1.10 -10.34 6.39
C PHE A 198 -0.24 -9.25 7.04
N ILE A 199 -0.64 -7.98 6.94
CA ILE A 199 0.02 -6.84 7.57
C ILE A 199 0.08 -6.99 9.09
N ILE A 200 -1.04 -7.32 9.74
CA ILE A 200 -1.08 -7.54 11.20
C ILE A 200 -0.16 -8.68 11.61
N ASN A 201 -0.19 -9.81 10.92
CA ASN A 201 0.66 -10.96 11.23
C ASN A 201 2.16 -10.64 11.07
N GLN A 202 2.54 -9.93 10.00
CA GLN A 202 3.93 -9.53 9.79
C GLN A 202 4.37 -8.47 10.81
N THR A 203 3.48 -7.56 11.19
CA THR A 203 3.80 -6.52 12.18
C THR A 203 3.97 -7.12 13.56
N THR A 204 3.06 -8.01 13.99
CA THR A 204 3.10 -8.66 15.30
C THR A 204 4.24 -9.67 15.43
N SER A 205 4.74 -10.24 14.33
CA SER A 205 5.91 -11.14 14.36
C SER A 205 7.21 -10.39 14.67
N VAL A 206 7.35 -9.15 14.18
CA VAL A 206 8.54 -8.31 14.39
C VAL A 206 8.38 -7.41 15.61
N TRP A 207 7.19 -6.87 15.84
CA TRP A 207 6.85 -5.98 16.94
C TRP A 207 5.83 -6.63 17.88
N LYS A 208 6.31 -7.56 18.71
CA LYS A 208 5.47 -8.39 19.59
C LYS A 208 4.63 -7.62 20.60
N ALA A 209 5.04 -6.39 20.95
CA ALA A 209 4.30 -5.52 21.87
C ALA A 209 3.13 -4.78 21.19
N ALA A 210 3.00 -4.88 19.86
CA ALA A 210 1.90 -4.29 19.12
C ALA A 210 0.58 -4.96 19.50
N CYS A 211 -0.39 -4.16 19.92
CA CYS A 211 -1.79 -4.57 20.09
C CYS A 211 -2.64 -3.84 19.03
N PRO A 212 -2.62 -4.30 17.77
CA PRO A 212 -3.34 -3.63 16.71
C PRO A 212 -4.85 -3.83 16.83
N GLU A 213 -5.61 -2.77 16.62
CA GLU A 213 -7.06 -2.81 16.47
C GLU A 213 -7.44 -2.46 15.03
N ALA A 214 -8.22 -3.33 14.38
CA ALA A 214 -8.68 -3.13 13.02
C ALA A 214 -10.09 -2.54 13.01
N LEU A 215 -10.20 -1.27 12.62
CA LEU A 215 -11.44 -0.54 12.45
C LEU A 215 -11.91 -0.68 11.01
N VAL A 216 -13.07 -1.30 10.81
CA VAL A 216 -13.65 -1.55 9.48
C VAL A 216 -14.72 -0.49 9.20
N TYR A 217 -14.55 0.26 8.11
CA TYR A 217 -15.50 1.30 7.71
C TYR A 217 -16.42 0.77 6.63
N CYS A 218 -17.71 1.03 6.78
CA CYS A 218 -18.69 0.69 5.76
C CYS A 218 -18.68 1.75 4.64
N ALA A 219 -19.03 1.35 3.40
CA ALA A 219 -19.03 2.26 2.25
C ALA A 219 -19.95 3.48 2.45
N HIS A 220 -21.02 3.35 3.24
CA HIS A 220 -21.92 4.45 3.58
C HIS A 220 -21.25 5.53 4.44
N CYS A 221 -20.52 5.13 5.50
CA CYS A 221 -19.77 6.08 6.35
C CYS A 221 -18.69 6.79 5.53
N LEU A 222 -18.03 6.07 4.63
CA LEU A 222 -17.03 6.64 3.72
C LEU A 222 -17.66 7.65 2.75
N PHE A 223 -18.82 7.33 2.16
CA PHE A 223 -19.55 8.26 1.31
C PHE A 223 -19.98 9.54 2.04
N LYS A 224 -20.42 9.41 3.30
CA LYS A 224 -20.78 10.54 4.16
C LYS A 224 -19.57 11.30 4.73
N GLN A 225 -18.35 10.91 4.39
CA GLN A 225 -17.11 11.47 4.93
C GLN A 225 -17.06 11.45 6.46
N ALA A 226 -17.68 10.44 7.08
CA ALA A 226 -17.64 10.30 8.54
C ALA A 226 -16.21 9.96 8.97
N GLU A 227 -15.62 10.83 9.80
CA GLU A 227 -14.25 10.66 10.29
C GLU A 227 -14.10 9.45 11.22
N ASN A 228 -15.17 9.13 11.96
CA ASN A 228 -15.21 8.07 12.95
C ASN A 228 -16.37 7.09 12.67
N PRO A 229 -16.19 5.79 12.95
CA PRO A 229 -17.29 4.83 12.86
C PRO A 229 -18.34 5.14 13.93
N ASP A 230 -19.62 5.18 13.53
CA ASP A 230 -20.75 5.46 14.45
C ASP A 230 -20.96 4.35 15.49
N CYS A 231 -20.38 3.16 15.27
CA CYS A 231 -20.45 2.05 16.21
C CYS A 231 -19.20 1.16 16.15
N LEU A 232 -18.74 0.70 17.31
CA LEU A 232 -17.67 -0.30 17.45
C LEU A 232 -18.31 -1.66 17.74
N LYS A 233 -18.48 -2.48 16.71
CA LYS A 233 -19.00 -3.86 16.86
C LYS A 233 -18.14 -4.85 16.09
N ASN A 234 -17.79 -5.95 16.76
CA ASN A 234 -17.10 -7.07 16.12
C ASN A 234 -18.03 -7.71 15.09
N PRO A 235 -17.64 -7.79 13.81
CA PRO A 235 -18.51 -8.34 12.81
C PRO A 235 -18.75 -9.83 13.03
N SER A 236 -19.99 -10.26 13.24
CA SER A 236 -20.37 -11.68 13.37
C SER A 236 -20.10 -12.49 12.09
N TRP A 237 -19.95 -11.83 10.94
CA TRP A 237 -19.45 -12.49 9.74
C TRP A 237 -17.96 -12.74 9.79
N LEU A 238 -17.16 -11.95 10.53
CA LEU A 238 -15.70 -12.10 10.62
C LEU A 238 -15.32 -13.39 11.37
N SER A 239 -16.12 -13.80 12.36
CA SER A 239 -15.97 -15.08 13.08
C SER A 239 -16.19 -16.31 12.19
N CYS A 240 -16.76 -16.14 10.99
CA CYS A 240 -17.04 -17.21 10.04
C CYS A 240 -15.99 -17.30 8.90
N PHE A 241 -14.91 -16.51 8.94
CA PHE A 241 -13.87 -16.50 7.90
C PHE A 241 -12.81 -17.60 8.13
N ASP A 242 -13.02 -18.75 7.49
CA ASP A 242 -11.95 -19.66 7.08
C ASP A 242 -11.27 -19.07 5.82
N PRO A 243 -9.98 -18.69 5.88
CA PRO A 243 -9.25 -18.12 4.74
C PRO A 243 -9.17 -19.04 3.51
N ASN A 244 -9.49 -20.34 3.64
CA ASN A 244 -9.49 -21.32 2.56
C ASN A 244 -10.87 -21.53 1.90
N GLN A 245 -11.95 -20.93 2.41
CA GLN A 245 -13.27 -21.02 1.82
C GLN A 245 -13.55 -19.86 0.86
N SER A 246 -14.08 -20.17 -0.33
CA SER A 246 -14.61 -19.17 -1.26
C SER A 246 -16.00 -18.73 -0.81
N TYR A 247 -16.09 -17.54 -0.19
CA TYR A 247 -17.37 -17.01 0.25
C TYR A 247 -18.10 -16.32 -0.88
N LYS A 248 -19.34 -16.74 -1.15
CA LYS A 248 -20.27 -15.98 -1.99
C LYS A 248 -20.69 -14.75 -1.22
N ILE A 249 -20.19 -13.59 -1.64
CA ILE A 249 -20.71 -12.31 -1.20
C ILE A 249 -21.92 -11.98 -2.08
N TRP A 250 -23.11 -11.86 -1.47
CA TRP A 250 -24.36 -11.69 -2.19
C TRP A 250 -24.53 -10.24 -2.67
N LEU A 251 -24.07 -9.98 -3.89
CA LEU A 251 -24.43 -8.79 -4.65
C LEU A 251 -25.90 -8.88 -5.06
N SER A 252 -26.74 -7.98 -4.55
CA SER A 252 -28.11 -7.81 -5.05
C SER A 252 -28.13 -6.77 -6.17
N THR A 253 -27.43 -7.03 -7.26
CA THR A 253 -27.56 -6.23 -8.48
C THR A 253 -27.80 -7.16 -9.65
N LYS A 254 -28.88 -6.92 -10.40
CA LYS A 254 -29.08 -7.55 -11.71
C LYS A 254 -28.01 -6.99 -12.65
N VAL A 255 -27.38 -7.88 -13.42
CA VAL A 255 -26.35 -7.52 -14.40
C VAL A 255 -26.95 -6.55 -15.43
N GLY A 256 -26.37 -5.35 -15.56
CA GLY A 256 -26.69 -4.41 -16.65
C GLY A 256 -27.47 -3.14 -16.28
N GLU A 257 -27.86 -2.95 -15.02
CA GLU A 257 -28.52 -1.72 -14.57
C GLU A 257 -27.57 -0.86 -13.73
N LEU A 258 -27.60 0.47 -13.93
CA LEU A 258 -26.98 1.43 -13.02
C LEU A 258 -27.47 1.11 -11.59
N PRO A 259 -26.61 1.11 -10.57
CA PRO A 259 -27.03 0.73 -9.22
C PRO A 259 -28.12 1.68 -8.73
N GLU A 260 -29.39 1.23 -8.72
CA GLU A 260 -30.47 1.95 -8.06
C GLU A 260 -30.14 2.08 -6.58
N LEU A 261 -30.30 3.28 -6.02
CA LEU A 261 -30.06 3.54 -4.61
C LEU A 261 -30.98 2.64 -3.75
N VAL A 262 -30.43 1.61 -3.12
CA VAL A 262 -31.14 0.70 -2.21
C VAL A 262 -31.22 1.33 -0.83
N THR A 263 -32.23 1.07 0.00
CA THR A 263 -32.27 1.64 1.36
C THR A 263 -31.20 1.00 2.24
N CYS A 264 -30.51 1.80 3.07
CA CYS A 264 -29.55 1.25 4.03
C CYS A 264 -30.24 0.27 4.98
N THR A 265 -29.90 -1.03 4.89
CA THR A 265 -30.44 -2.01 5.85
C THR A 265 -29.99 -1.73 7.29
N ASN A 266 -28.92 -0.95 7.50
CA ASN A 266 -28.54 -0.50 8.85
C ASN A 266 -29.53 0.53 9.43
N ALA A 267 -30.27 1.27 8.59
CA ALA A 267 -31.27 2.23 9.06
C ALA A 267 -32.51 1.55 9.66
N GLU A 268 -32.86 0.34 9.23
CA GLU A 268 -33.98 -0.43 9.80
C GLU A 268 -33.70 -0.87 11.26
N PHE A 269 -32.43 -1.05 11.64
CA PHE A 269 -32.04 -1.45 13.00
C PHE A 269 -32.08 -0.30 14.03
N SER A 270 -32.13 0.96 13.58
CA SER A 270 -32.35 2.11 14.46
C SER A 270 -33.69 2.03 15.20
N LYS A 271 -34.65 1.22 14.70
CA LYS A 271 -35.95 0.99 15.34
C LYS A 271 -35.97 -0.18 16.32
N THR A 272 -35.00 -1.09 16.28
CA THR A 272 -35.00 -2.34 17.07
C THR A 272 -33.93 -2.40 18.16
N GLY A 273 -33.17 -1.32 18.36
CA GLY A 273 -32.39 -1.09 19.59
C GLY A 273 -30.95 -1.61 19.59
N GLU A 274 -30.49 -2.31 18.56
CA GLU A 274 -29.08 -2.69 18.46
C GLU A 274 -28.58 -2.63 17.01
N PRO A 275 -27.48 -1.91 16.69
CA PRO A 275 -26.94 -1.93 15.35
C PRO A 275 -26.37 -3.32 15.06
N ALA A 276 -27.00 -4.11 14.20
CA ALA A 276 -26.40 -5.34 13.73
C ALA A 276 -25.12 -4.99 12.96
N VAL A 277 -24.08 -5.77 13.19
CA VAL A 277 -22.86 -5.85 12.37
C VAL A 277 -23.18 -5.60 10.89
N PRO A 278 -22.41 -4.77 10.15
CA PRO A 278 -22.73 -4.50 8.75
C PRO A 278 -22.74 -5.83 7.98
N LYS A 279 -23.92 -6.28 7.50
CA LYS A 279 -23.99 -7.39 6.54
C LYS A 279 -23.09 -7.06 5.34
N GLN A 280 -22.62 -8.09 4.63
CA GLN A 280 -21.92 -7.95 3.35
C GLN A 280 -22.54 -6.79 2.55
N LEU A 281 -21.75 -5.73 2.38
CA LEU A 281 -22.21 -4.41 1.94
C LEU A 281 -23.04 -4.51 0.66
N ARG A 282 -24.34 -4.22 0.78
CA ARG A 282 -25.21 -3.86 -0.35
C ARG A 282 -25.16 -2.33 -0.47
N TYR A 283 -24.53 -1.83 -1.53
CA TYR A 283 -24.57 -0.42 -1.92
C TYR A 283 -25.42 -0.29 -3.21
N PRO A 284 -26.07 0.86 -3.46
CA PRO A 284 -26.17 2.07 -2.64
C PRO A 284 -27.17 2.02 -1.51
N CYS A 285 -26.98 2.91 -0.54
CA CYS A 285 -27.84 3.19 0.61
C CYS A 285 -28.53 4.55 0.38
N LYS A 286 -29.87 4.62 0.37
CA LYS A 286 -30.64 5.87 0.56
C LYS A 286 -30.45 6.41 1.97
#